data_AF-A0A414P1Z4-F1
#
_entry.id   AF-A0A414P1Z4-F1
#
_cell.length_a   1.000
_cell.length_b   1.000
_cell.length_c   1.000
_cell.angle_alpha   90.00
_cell.angle_beta   90.00
_cell.angle_gamma   90.00
#
_symmetry.space_group_name_H-M   'P 1'
#
loop_
_entity.id
_entity.type
_entity.pdbx_description
1 polymer ?
#
loop_
_entity_poly.entity_id
_entity_poly.type
_entity_poly.pdbx_seq_one_letter_code
_entity_poly.pdbx_strand_id
1 'polypeptide(L)'
;MAVLKIVPKLYQEKISEKLKEEISLVTTGEAKYYNRLYKFFQYTDIQCTADINYETRKMYMDSLEKEDISEKYKAELLSLFDRLKIENMPDVYSQGKPFSVEQEFFKQDKLFLLYVPNKKKAQSFRQVVDKNDLLWDLTRIHSSQLVRQTKILLCEILNMDKVQRHRRYFLEPLKALVRFCDKYGIDDIEEMEQADENRFYLYLNKESEIIKKQASKIVEFARRTLFLTDSEINWQACIWYMDRFQFDKSRINASSPVKSLSFINIYEKENRWYLQLYAKYLVGISDLSLSNIRNTISFISQFLKYLDGQSKKVTELEIQDIADYVSILDVSDIKYSTFNRYITHIHTFLQFLKMKNIEVLKFYPERFLKKGFPEHNERSVPEKTIAHLIKELPAFPEHLQLMYLILFCTGIRKSEVCTIKSGAFYSQGNENWMRIYQSKMRREKVIPVPSLLVGLVNDYEKKYGIKNGEYLFKNKKGGAFNGQTFSNQMIRECKARGIACGDYIFRAHDYRHNLATSMYGNGVSIQGVRDYLGHSSENMTKQYIDFMPERIVSAEDKYFSRNQSFKLKGVEDDER
;
A
#
# COMPACT_ATOMS: atom_id res chain seq x y z
N MET A 1 -10.74 68.26 37.59
CA MET A 1 -9.55 68.83 38.28
C MET A 1 -9.21 67.94 39.46
N ALA A 2 -7.92 67.61 39.62
CA ALA A 2 -7.29 66.78 40.66
C ALA A 2 -7.70 65.29 40.65
N VAL A 3 -6.82 64.28 40.63
CA VAL A 3 -5.49 64.15 41.22
C VAL A 3 -4.54 63.39 40.28
N LEU A 4 -3.40 64.02 39.97
CA LEU A 4 -2.19 63.36 39.50
C LEU A 4 -1.68 62.41 40.60
N LYS A 5 -1.75 61.09 40.38
CA LYS A 5 -0.77 60.18 40.97
C LYS A 5 0.35 59.99 39.96
N ILE A 6 1.43 60.69 40.24
CA ILE A 6 2.73 60.61 39.60
C ILE A 6 3.16 59.14 39.57
N VAL A 7 3.13 58.53 38.39
CA VAL A 7 3.84 57.27 38.12
C VAL A 7 5.33 57.62 38.07
N PRO A 8 6.22 56.93 38.80
CA PRO A 8 7.65 57.20 38.77
C PRO A 8 8.20 57.19 37.34
N LYS A 9 9.00 58.20 37.02
CA LYS A 9 9.70 58.47 35.75
C LYS A 9 10.78 57.42 35.37
N LEU A 10 10.70 56.19 35.90
CA LEU A 10 11.72 55.14 35.77
C LEU A 10 11.32 53.98 34.83
N TYR A 11 10.21 54.11 34.09
CA TYR A 11 9.71 53.07 33.19
C TYR A 11 9.30 53.58 31.79
N GLN A 12 9.85 54.72 31.35
CA GLN A 12 9.55 55.29 30.02
C GLN A 12 10.45 54.76 28.88
N GLU A 13 11.36 53.82 29.13
CA GLU A 13 12.18 53.17 28.08
C GLU A 13 12.17 51.65 28.25
N LYS A 14 11.17 50.93 27.73
CA LYS A 14 11.18 49.44 27.84
C LYS A 14 10.61 48.64 26.66
N ILE A 15 10.26 49.28 25.54
CA ILE A 15 9.84 48.56 24.32
C ILE A 15 10.80 48.93 23.21
N SER A 16 11.39 47.92 22.56
CA SER A 16 12.33 48.12 21.45
C SER A 16 11.67 48.88 20.29
N GLU A 17 12.45 49.68 19.55
CA GLU A 17 11.96 50.35 18.33
C GLU A 17 11.40 49.35 17.32
N LYS A 18 12.06 48.20 17.18
CA LYS A 18 11.61 47.11 16.31
C LYS A 18 10.19 46.64 16.65
N LEU A 19 9.89 46.44 17.93
CA LEU A 19 8.55 46.00 18.35
C LEU A 19 7.49 47.10 18.11
N LYS A 20 7.85 48.38 18.26
CA LYS A 20 6.94 49.50 17.92
C LYS A 20 6.60 49.50 16.43
N GLU A 21 7.60 49.33 15.56
CA GLU A 21 7.40 49.20 14.11
C GLU A 21 6.48 48.00 13.79
N GLU A 22 6.76 46.83 14.35
CA GLU A 22 5.98 45.60 14.14
C GLU A 22 4.52 45.75 14.59
N ILE A 23 4.25 46.48 15.68
CA ILE A 23 2.89 46.79 16.16
C ILE A 23 2.18 47.78 15.22
N SER A 24 2.89 48.79 14.73
CA SER A 24 2.32 49.80 13.83
C SER A 24 1.79 49.17 12.54
N LEU A 25 2.49 48.15 12.02
CA LEU A 25 2.13 47.45 10.78
C LEU A 25 0.77 46.74 10.85
N VAL A 26 0.35 46.30 12.03
CA VAL A 26 -0.84 45.45 12.21
C VAL A 26 -2.03 46.21 12.81
N THR A 27 -1.77 47.33 13.49
CA THR A 27 -2.80 48.16 14.13
C THR A 27 -3.42 49.20 13.20
N THR A 28 -2.88 49.40 11.99
CA THR A 28 -3.37 50.36 10.97
C THR A 28 -3.63 51.77 11.53
N GLY A 29 -2.88 52.18 12.56
CA GLY A 29 -2.99 53.50 13.20
C GLY A 29 -4.10 53.64 14.26
N GLU A 30 -4.83 52.57 14.60
CA GLU A 30 -5.88 52.64 15.63
C GLU A 30 -5.27 52.67 17.06
N ALA A 31 -5.25 53.86 17.66
CA ALA A 31 -4.64 54.12 18.97
C ALA A 31 -5.17 53.20 20.09
N LYS A 32 -6.45 52.81 20.06
CA LYS A 32 -7.06 51.91 21.06
C LYS A 32 -6.37 50.55 21.13
N TYR A 33 -5.94 50.02 19.99
CA TYR A 33 -5.30 48.71 19.86
C TYR A 33 -3.81 48.80 20.18
N TYR A 34 -3.16 49.83 19.63
CA TYR A 34 -1.76 50.14 19.88
C TYR A 34 -1.48 50.28 21.39
N ASN A 35 -2.25 51.13 22.08
CA ASN A 35 -2.02 51.44 23.49
C ASN A 35 -2.18 50.22 24.40
N ARG A 36 -3.08 49.28 24.08
CA ARG A 36 -3.29 48.07 24.87
C ARG A 36 -2.17 47.05 24.69
N LEU A 37 -1.76 46.78 23.45
CA LEU A 37 -0.61 45.93 23.18
C LEU A 37 0.65 46.52 23.82
N TYR A 38 0.86 47.83 23.67
CA TYR A 38 1.97 48.55 24.28
C TYR A 38 1.97 48.40 25.80
N LYS A 39 0.81 48.61 26.46
CA LYS A 39 0.67 48.42 27.91
C LYS A 39 1.02 47.00 28.35
N PHE A 40 0.61 45.98 27.59
CA PHE A 40 0.98 44.59 27.91
C PHE A 40 2.49 44.36 27.77
N PHE A 41 3.09 44.78 26.66
CA PHE A 41 4.51 44.54 26.39
C PHE A 41 5.45 45.24 27.37
N GLN A 42 5.05 46.38 27.95
CA GLN A 42 5.82 47.07 28.99
C GLN A 42 6.12 46.22 30.24
N TYR A 43 5.30 45.19 30.49
CA TYR A 43 5.43 44.28 31.63
C TYR A 43 5.96 42.90 31.22
N THR A 44 6.55 42.77 30.02
CA THR A 44 7.09 41.51 29.50
C THR A 44 8.51 41.70 28.97
N ASP A 45 9.30 40.62 28.89
CA ASP A 45 10.64 40.64 28.30
C ASP A 45 10.64 40.56 26.76
N ILE A 46 9.49 40.72 26.11
CA ILE A 46 9.32 40.61 24.66
C ILE A 46 9.95 41.83 23.99
N GLN A 47 10.97 41.61 23.18
CA GLN A 47 11.69 42.67 22.45
C GLN A 47 11.34 42.70 20.97
N CYS A 48 10.79 41.63 20.40
CA CYS A 48 10.23 41.62 19.06
C CYS A 48 9.18 40.52 18.88
N THR A 49 8.48 40.54 17.76
CA THR A 49 7.48 39.51 17.43
C THR A 49 8.04 38.10 17.35
N ALA A 50 9.35 37.93 17.17
CA ALA A 50 9.99 36.61 17.22
C ALA A 50 9.87 35.95 18.61
N ASP A 51 9.83 36.73 19.69
CA ASP A 51 9.75 36.25 21.07
C ASP A 51 8.34 35.79 21.47
N ILE A 52 7.32 36.16 20.69
CA ILE A 52 5.94 35.75 20.94
C ILE A 52 5.79 34.23 20.71
N ASN A 53 5.27 33.53 21.70
CA ASN A 53 5.00 32.10 21.72
C ASN A 53 3.65 31.83 22.40
N TYR A 54 3.30 30.56 22.62
CA TYR A 54 2.01 30.23 23.24
C TYR A 54 1.89 30.73 24.69
N GLU A 55 2.97 30.70 25.47
CA GLU A 55 2.92 31.13 26.88
C GLU A 55 2.70 32.64 26.98
N THR A 56 3.39 33.43 26.14
CA THR A 56 3.16 34.89 26.12
C THR A 56 1.76 35.24 25.61
N ARG A 57 1.23 34.47 24.65
CA ARG A 57 -0.17 34.58 24.22
C ARG A 57 -1.14 34.26 25.36
N LYS A 58 -0.86 33.22 26.16
CA LYS A 58 -1.67 32.84 27.32
C LYS A 58 -1.62 33.91 28.41
N MET A 59 -0.45 34.47 28.71
CA MET A 59 -0.31 35.60 29.63
C MET A 59 -1.14 36.80 29.17
N TYR A 60 -1.15 37.09 27.87
CA TYR A 60 -1.99 38.16 27.33
C TYR A 60 -3.48 37.86 27.50
N MET A 61 -3.90 36.63 27.18
CA MET A 61 -5.28 36.17 27.39
C MET A 61 -5.71 36.31 28.85
N ASP A 62 -4.91 35.80 29.80
CA ASP A 62 -5.17 35.89 31.24
C ASP A 62 -5.19 37.35 31.74
N SER A 63 -4.43 38.25 31.10
CA SER A 63 -4.48 39.68 31.41
C SER A 63 -5.78 40.33 30.94
N LEU A 64 -6.29 39.95 29.76
CA LEU A 64 -7.55 40.45 29.22
C LEU A 64 -8.75 39.95 30.03
N GLU A 65 -8.69 38.73 30.58
CA GLU A 65 -9.76 38.20 31.43
C GLU A 65 -9.95 38.96 32.74
N LYS A 66 -8.90 39.62 33.24
CA LYS A 66 -8.97 40.45 34.45
C LYS A 66 -9.55 41.84 34.18
N GLU A 67 -9.78 42.19 32.93
CA GLU A 67 -10.30 43.49 32.54
C GLU A 67 -11.82 43.43 32.30
N ASP A 68 -12.51 44.48 32.75
CA ASP A 68 -13.95 44.64 32.52
C ASP A 68 -14.20 45.20 31.10
N ILE A 69 -14.08 44.32 30.12
CA ILE A 69 -14.36 44.59 28.70
C ILE A 69 -15.18 43.48 28.07
N SER A 70 -15.89 43.80 26.98
CA SER A 70 -16.74 42.82 26.29
C SER A 70 -15.94 41.65 25.70
N GLU A 71 -16.52 40.45 25.73
CA GLU A 71 -15.93 39.23 25.14
C GLU A 71 -15.58 39.38 23.66
N LYS A 72 -16.42 40.11 22.91
CA LYS A 72 -16.14 40.42 21.51
C LYS A 72 -14.84 41.22 21.37
N TYR A 73 -14.63 42.20 22.25
CA TYR A 73 -13.44 43.04 22.22
C TYR A 73 -12.19 42.28 22.69
N LYS A 74 -12.30 41.39 23.70
CA LYS A 74 -11.23 40.47 24.09
C LYS A 74 -10.80 39.59 22.91
N ALA A 75 -11.76 39.02 22.17
CA ALA A 75 -11.49 38.20 20.99
C ALA A 75 -10.81 39.00 19.85
N GLU A 76 -11.22 40.24 19.63
CA GLU A 76 -10.58 41.15 18.67
C GLU A 76 -9.12 41.44 19.06
N LEU A 77 -8.85 41.71 20.34
CA LEU A 77 -7.50 41.95 20.86
C LEU A 77 -6.60 40.71 20.76
N LEU A 78 -7.13 39.53 21.06
CA LEU A 78 -6.39 38.27 20.87
C LEU A 78 -6.10 37.99 19.39
N SER A 79 -7.08 38.22 18.51
CA SER A 79 -6.90 38.09 17.06
C SER A 79 -5.85 39.07 16.52
N LEU A 80 -5.78 40.28 17.09
CA LEU A 80 -4.74 41.25 16.80
C LEU A 80 -3.37 40.78 17.28
N PHE A 81 -3.26 40.22 18.50
CA PHE A 81 -2.02 39.66 19.02
C PHE A 81 -1.51 38.49 18.16
N ASP A 82 -2.41 37.61 17.72
CA ASP A 82 -2.10 36.53 16.79
C ASP A 82 -1.65 37.07 15.42
N ARG A 83 -2.29 38.12 14.90
CA ARG A 83 -1.84 38.80 13.67
C ARG A 83 -0.44 39.39 13.81
N LEU A 84 -0.16 40.01 14.95
CA LEU A 84 1.12 40.65 15.24
C LEU A 84 2.28 39.66 15.03
N LYS A 85 2.15 38.42 15.54
CA LYS A 85 3.13 37.35 15.30
C LYS A 85 3.19 36.93 13.84
N ILE A 86 2.04 36.68 13.21
CA ILE A 86 1.96 36.05 11.89
C ILE A 86 2.43 36.99 10.77
N GLU A 87 2.05 38.26 10.82
CA GLU A 87 2.37 39.21 9.75
C GLU A 87 3.83 39.61 9.71
N ASN A 88 4.48 39.67 10.88
CA ASN A 88 5.90 40.00 11.05
C ASN A 88 6.82 38.75 11.00
N MET A 89 6.25 37.55 10.87
CA MET A 89 7.03 36.33 10.72
C MET A 89 7.78 36.36 9.39
N PRO A 90 9.10 36.09 9.37
CA PRO A 90 9.85 36.05 8.13
C PRO A 90 9.29 34.91 7.26
N ASP A 91 9.05 35.17 5.98
CA ASP A 91 8.54 34.16 5.04
C ASP A 91 9.67 33.24 4.55
N VAL A 92 10.40 32.64 5.50
CA VAL A 92 11.63 31.86 5.26
C VAL A 92 11.36 30.59 4.45
N TYR A 93 10.11 30.11 4.42
CA TYR A 93 9.70 28.86 3.77
C TYR A 93 8.84 29.07 2.52
N SER A 94 8.75 30.31 2.02
CA SER A 94 8.13 30.63 0.72
C SER A 94 8.77 29.92 -0.47
N GLN A 95 10.03 29.48 -0.34
CA GLN A 95 10.79 28.76 -1.38
C GLN A 95 10.54 27.24 -1.44
N GLY A 96 9.51 26.71 -0.77
CA GLY A 96 9.12 25.31 -0.93
C GLY A 96 9.99 24.27 -0.20
N LYS A 97 10.81 24.68 0.77
CA LYS A 97 11.51 23.73 1.65
C LYS A 97 10.51 23.04 2.58
N PRO A 98 10.52 21.70 2.70
CA PRO A 98 9.62 20.98 3.60
C PRO A 98 9.96 21.27 5.07
N PHE A 99 8.95 21.17 5.93
CA PHE A 99 9.12 21.10 7.38
C PHE A 99 9.93 19.85 7.76
N SER A 100 10.83 20.02 8.72
CA SER A 100 11.67 18.97 9.29
C SER A 100 11.66 19.08 10.81
N VAL A 101 11.78 17.94 11.50
CA VAL A 101 11.83 17.86 12.96
C VAL A 101 13.08 18.54 13.53
N GLU A 102 14.13 18.70 12.73
CA GLU A 102 15.36 19.40 13.10
C GLU A 102 15.18 20.92 13.25
N GLN A 103 14.08 21.47 12.72
CA GLN A 103 13.80 22.89 12.80
C GLN A 103 13.49 23.32 14.24
N GLU A 104 13.93 24.52 14.60
CA GLU A 104 13.85 25.06 15.97
C GLU A 104 12.43 25.02 16.55
N PHE A 105 11.41 25.22 15.71
CA PHE A 105 10.01 25.11 16.12
C PHE A 105 9.69 23.73 16.72
N PHE A 106 10.17 22.64 16.12
CA PHE A 106 9.88 21.28 16.58
C PHE A 106 10.79 20.81 17.71
N LYS A 107 11.83 21.57 18.07
CA LYS A 107 12.64 21.27 19.28
C LYS A 107 11.89 21.62 20.57
N GLN A 108 10.88 22.48 20.50
CA GLN A 108 10.07 22.90 21.63
C GLN A 108 9.18 21.76 22.16
N ASP A 109 8.77 21.86 23.43
CA ASP A 109 7.86 20.91 24.06
C ASP A 109 6.39 21.24 23.83
N LYS A 110 6.07 22.52 23.58
CA LYS A 110 4.73 22.98 23.27
C LYS A 110 4.71 23.56 21.87
N LEU A 111 4.00 22.90 20.96
CA LEU A 111 3.88 23.34 19.58
C LEU A 111 2.52 23.99 19.36
N PHE A 112 2.52 25.29 19.07
CA PHE A 112 1.31 26.01 18.73
C PHE A 112 1.25 26.24 17.22
N LEU A 113 0.41 25.46 16.53
CA LEU A 113 0.40 25.42 15.06
C LEU A 113 0.02 26.76 14.40
N LEU A 114 -0.64 27.67 15.14
CA LEU A 114 -0.92 29.02 14.66
C LEU A 114 0.37 29.84 14.47
N TYR A 115 1.44 29.52 15.19
CA TYR A 115 2.75 30.18 15.13
C TYR A 115 3.80 29.30 14.45
N VAL A 116 3.37 28.31 13.67
CA VAL A 116 4.27 27.52 12.81
C VAL A 116 5.08 28.49 11.92
N PRO A 117 6.40 28.29 11.73
CA PRO A 117 7.27 29.24 11.02
C PRO A 117 7.04 29.21 9.50
N ASN A 118 5.82 29.44 9.03
CA ASN A 118 5.46 29.59 7.63
C ASN A 118 4.19 30.45 7.56
N LYS A 119 4.35 31.68 7.08
CA LYS A 119 3.30 32.70 7.10
C LYS A 119 2.00 32.20 6.48
N LYS A 120 2.05 31.57 5.29
CA LYS A 120 0.87 31.03 4.61
C LYS A 120 0.15 29.95 5.42
N LYS A 121 0.90 29.00 6.01
CA LYS A 121 0.29 27.92 6.83
C LYS A 121 -0.26 28.46 8.15
N ALA A 122 0.47 29.33 8.83
CA ALA A 122 0.02 30.03 10.03
C ALA A 122 -1.27 30.82 9.78
N GLN A 123 -1.32 31.62 8.72
CA GLN A 123 -2.53 32.35 8.30
C GLN A 123 -3.71 31.40 8.06
N SER A 124 -3.48 30.22 7.46
CA SER A 124 -4.55 29.24 7.23
C SER A 124 -5.23 28.75 8.50
N PHE A 125 -4.53 28.73 9.64
CA PHE A 125 -5.07 28.33 10.94
C PHE A 125 -5.85 29.43 11.66
N ARG A 126 -5.85 30.67 11.16
CA ARG A 126 -6.62 31.78 11.74
C ARG A 126 -8.13 31.55 11.71
N GLN A 127 -8.63 30.75 10.78
CA GLN A 127 -10.06 30.43 10.65
C GLN A 127 -10.55 29.38 11.66
N VAL A 128 -9.64 28.75 12.42
CA VAL A 128 -10.03 27.79 13.47
C VAL A 128 -10.75 28.52 14.60
N VAL A 129 -11.91 28.02 15.00
CA VAL A 129 -12.74 28.63 16.06
C VAL A 129 -12.04 28.53 17.42
N ASP A 130 -11.74 27.33 17.90
CA ASP A 130 -11.01 27.14 19.15
C ASP A 130 -9.50 27.05 18.89
N LYS A 131 -8.75 28.06 19.33
CA LYS A 131 -7.29 28.08 19.18
C LYS A 131 -6.59 27.03 20.04
N ASN A 132 -7.19 26.56 21.12
CA ASN A 132 -6.59 25.52 21.95
C ASN A 132 -6.47 24.18 21.21
N ASP A 133 -7.30 23.94 20.19
CA ASP A 133 -7.16 22.78 19.30
C ASP A 133 -5.80 22.73 18.60
N LEU A 134 -5.20 23.90 18.35
CA LEU A 134 -3.92 24.04 17.64
C LEU A 134 -2.70 23.90 18.57
N LEU A 135 -2.91 23.82 19.88
CA LEU A 135 -1.85 23.57 20.84
C LEU A 135 -1.57 22.06 20.97
N TRP A 136 -0.32 21.69 20.79
CA TRP A 136 0.21 20.36 21.06
C TRP A 136 1.18 20.46 22.23
N ASP A 137 0.67 20.14 23.42
CA ASP A 137 1.45 20.11 24.64
C ASP A 137 2.07 18.71 24.81
N LEU A 138 3.33 18.57 24.37
CA LEU A 138 4.03 17.30 24.35
C LEU A 138 4.65 16.96 25.71
N THR A 139 4.69 17.91 26.66
CA THR A 139 5.18 17.69 28.03
C THR A 139 4.35 16.67 28.81
N ARG A 140 3.12 16.40 28.36
CA ARG A 140 2.19 15.46 28.99
C ARG A 140 2.41 14.02 28.54
N ILE A 141 3.20 13.81 27.49
CA ILE A 141 3.44 12.49 26.92
C ILE A 141 4.64 11.89 27.64
N HIS A 142 4.48 10.72 28.24
CA HIS A 142 5.53 10.09 29.03
C HIS A 142 6.65 9.51 28.15
N SER A 143 6.27 9.01 26.98
CA SER A 143 7.17 8.33 26.06
C SER A 143 7.91 9.29 25.12
N SER A 144 9.24 9.31 25.21
CA SER A 144 10.09 10.13 24.32
C SER A 144 9.97 9.70 22.86
N GLN A 145 9.79 8.41 22.60
CA GLN A 145 9.55 7.86 21.27
C GLN A 145 8.22 8.37 20.70
N LEU A 146 7.13 8.30 21.47
CA LEU A 146 5.83 8.82 21.03
C LEU A 146 5.85 10.33 20.78
N VAL A 147 6.59 11.11 21.60
CA VAL A 147 6.81 12.55 21.37
C VAL A 147 7.51 12.78 20.03
N ARG A 148 8.60 12.04 19.77
CA ARG A 148 9.35 12.13 18.50
C ARG A 148 8.46 11.76 17.31
N GLN A 149 7.73 10.65 17.37
CA GLN A 149 6.81 10.21 16.33
C GLN A 149 5.70 11.25 16.09
N THR A 150 5.15 11.85 17.14
CA THR A 150 4.16 12.92 17.04
C THR A 150 4.71 14.12 16.25
N LYS A 151 5.95 14.55 16.52
CA LYS A 151 6.61 15.64 15.80
C LYS A 151 6.78 15.33 14.31
N ILE A 152 7.24 14.11 13.98
CA ILE A 152 7.36 13.64 12.58
C ILE A 152 6.01 13.71 11.85
N LEU A 153 4.95 13.19 12.48
CA LEU A 153 3.61 13.18 11.90
C LEU A 153 3.03 14.59 11.70
N LEU A 154 3.29 15.50 12.63
CA LEU A 154 2.90 16.91 12.48
C LEU A 154 3.64 17.59 11.33
N CYS A 155 4.96 17.37 11.20
CA CYS A 155 5.74 17.85 10.05
C CYS A 155 5.11 17.40 8.74
N GLU A 156 4.78 16.12 8.63
CA GLU A 156 4.23 15.56 7.40
C GLU A 156 2.83 16.11 7.09
N ILE A 157 1.94 16.23 8.10
CA ILE A 157 0.62 16.85 7.91
C ILE A 157 0.76 18.31 7.47
N LEU A 158 1.73 19.03 8.02
CA LEU A 158 1.99 20.40 7.61
C LEU A 158 2.49 20.42 6.17
N ASN A 159 3.39 19.52 5.76
CA ASN A 159 3.94 19.40 4.41
C ASN A 159 2.92 19.04 3.32
N MET A 160 1.77 18.47 3.68
CA MET A 160 0.72 18.16 2.71
C MET A 160 0.26 19.41 1.93
N ASP A 161 0.23 19.29 0.61
CA ASP A 161 -0.41 20.26 -0.29
C ASP A 161 -1.94 20.11 -0.25
N LYS A 162 -2.51 20.42 0.91
CA LYS A 162 -3.94 20.34 1.19
C LYS A 162 -4.42 21.65 1.80
N VAL A 163 -5.68 22.01 1.55
CA VAL A 163 -6.31 23.15 2.23
C VAL A 163 -6.45 22.85 3.73
N GLN A 164 -6.46 23.87 4.60
CA GLN A 164 -6.52 23.72 6.06
C GLN A 164 -7.65 22.80 6.54
N ARG A 165 -8.85 22.89 5.95
CA ARG A 165 -9.99 22.00 6.29
C ARG A 165 -9.64 20.53 6.14
N HIS A 166 -8.84 20.18 5.14
CA HIS A 166 -8.38 18.81 4.94
C HIS A 166 -7.29 18.40 5.91
N ARG A 167 -6.39 19.31 6.31
CA ARG A 167 -5.40 19.04 7.38
C ARG A 167 -6.09 18.71 8.71
N ARG A 168 -7.22 19.37 9.03
CA ARG A 168 -8.00 19.04 10.24
C ARG A 168 -8.47 17.59 10.29
N TYR A 169 -8.81 16.97 9.15
CA TYR A 169 -9.12 15.54 9.08
C TYR A 169 -7.96 14.62 9.46
N PHE A 170 -6.74 15.14 9.59
CA PHE A 170 -5.58 14.41 10.11
C PHE A 170 -5.20 14.88 11.52
N LEU A 171 -5.21 16.19 11.79
CA LEU A 171 -4.76 16.75 13.07
C LEU A 171 -5.61 16.28 14.26
N GLU A 172 -6.93 16.35 14.16
CA GLU A 172 -7.82 15.97 15.29
C GLU A 172 -7.75 14.45 15.57
N PRO A 173 -7.86 13.56 14.56
CA PRO A 173 -7.65 12.13 14.79
C PRO A 173 -6.25 11.78 15.27
N LEU A 174 -5.20 12.50 14.81
CA LEU A 174 -3.84 12.27 15.30
C LEU A 174 -3.73 12.61 16.79
N LYS A 175 -4.35 13.72 17.21
CA LYS A 175 -4.35 14.13 18.62
C LYS A 175 -5.05 13.09 19.49
N ALA A 176 -6.15 12.52 19.00
CA ALA A 176 -6.85 11.42 19.67
C ALA A 176 -6.00 10.14 19.73
N LEU A 177 -5.29 9.79 18.65
CA LEU A 177 -4.39 8.64 18.60
C LEU A 177 -3.24 8.78 19.60
N VAL A 178 -2.56 9.93 19.64
CA VAL A 178 -1.45 10.17 20.55
C VAL A 178 -1.92 10.12 22.02
N ARG A 179 -3.08 10.71 22.34
CA ARG A 179 -3.69 10.61 23.68
C ARG A 179 -4.03 9.17 24.06
N PHE A 180 -4.53 8.40 23.10
CA PHE A 180 -4.80 6.97 23.30
C PHE A 180 -3.50 6.21 23.60
N CYS A 181 -2.46 6.39 22.78
CA CYS A 181 -1.20 5.70 22.95
C CYS A 181 -0.56 6.02 24.31
N ASP A 182 -0.50 7.30 24.69
CA ASP A 182 0.04 7.71 25.99
C ASP A 182 -0.79 7.12 27.16
N LYS A 183 -2.12 7.16 27.08
CA LYS A 183 -3.01 6.61 28.11
C LYS A 183 -2.82 5.10 28.34
N TYR A 184 -2.56 4.34 27.28
CA TYR A 184 -2.44 2.87 27.35
C TYR A 184 -0.99 2.37 27.32
N GLY A 185 -0.01 3.27 27.44
CA GLY A 185 1.41 2.91 27.50
C GLY A 185 1.94 2.32 26.19
N ILE A 186 1.48 2.83 25.05
CA ILE A 186 1.99 2.47 23.72
C ILE A 186 3.05 3.49 23.32
N ASP A 187 4.31 3.08 23.43
CA ASP A 187 5.46 3.94 23.17
C ASP A 187 5.73 4.17 21.68
N ASP A 188 5.39 3.19 20.84
CA ASP A 188 5.64 3.21 19.41
C ASP A 188 4.38 2.86 18.60
N ILE A 189 3.93 3.79 17.75
CA ILE A 189 2.73 3.63 16.91
C ILE A 189 2.91 2.53 15.85
N GLU A 190 4.14 2.28 15.39
CA GLU A 190 4.45 1.24 14.40
C GLU A 190 4.32 -0.18 14.98
N GLU A 191 4.45 -0.33 16.30
CA GLU A 191 4.32 -1.59 17.02
C GLU A 191 2.89 -1.90 17.46
N MET A 192 1.95 -0.95 17.34
CA MET A 192 0.54 -1.16 17.67
C MET A 192 -0.01 -2.44 17.03
N GLU A 193 -0.61 -3.29 17.85
CA GLU A 193 -1.18 -4.57 17.45
C GLU A 193 -2.64 -4.44 16.97
N GLN A 194 -3.22 -5.54 16.49
CA GLN A 194 -4.62 -5.55 16.07
C GLN A 194 -5.56 -5.28 17.26
N ALA A 195 -5.17 -5.75 18.46
CA ALA A 195 -5.89 -5.47 19.70
C ALA A 195 -5.85 -3.99 20.06
N ASP A 196 -4.73 -3.31 19.84
CA ASP A 196 -4.57 -1.87 20.09
C ASP A 196 -5.44 -1.04 19.15
N GLU A 197 -5.49 -1.39 17.87
CA GLU A 197 -6.40 -0.75 16.92
C GLU A 197 -7.86 -0.90 17.34
N ASN A 198 -8.27 -2.11 17.73
CA ASN A 198 -9.63 -2.35 18.19
C ASN A 198 -9.95 -1.53 19.44
N ARG A 199 -9.02 -1.48 20.41
CA ARG A 199 -9.12 -0.62 21.60
C ARG A 199 -9.19 0.86 21.24
N PHE A 200 -8.43 1.31 20.25
CA PHE A 200 -8.46 2.68 19.76
C PHE A 200 -9.83 3.02 19.17
N TYR A 201 -10.41 2.17 18.33
CA TYR A 201 -11.73 2.39 17.77
C TYR A 201 -12.82 2.48 18.85
N LEU A 202 -12.73 1.65 19.89
CA LEU A 202 -13.62 1.73 21.06
C LEU A 202 -13.40 3.01 21.89
N TYR A 203 -12.14 3.43 22.06
CA TYR A 203 -11.79 4.68 22.75
C TYR A 203 -12.44 5.90 22.09
N LEU A 204 -12.53 5.89 20.75
CA LEU A 204 -13.15 6.97 19.97
C LEU A 204 -14.68 7.01 20.06
N ASN A 205 -15.36 6.09 20.75
CA ASN A 205 -16.82 6.10 20.83
C ASN A 205 -17.42 7.41 21.39
N LYS A 206 -16.66 8.09 22.26
CA LYS A 206 -17.03 9.38 22.87
C LYS A 206 -16.63 10.60 22.01
N GLU A 207 -15.88 10.38 20.94
CA GLU A 207 -15.41 11.44 20.04
C GLU A 207 -16.43 11.75 18.94
N SER A 208 -16.18 12.83 18.19
CA SER A 208 -17.04 13.21 17.08
C SER A 208 -17.07 12.16 15.95
N GLU A 209 -18.18 12.10 15.21
CA GLU A 209 -18.31 11.20 14.04
C GLU A 209 -17.25 11.45 12.96
N ILE A 210 -16.74 12.67 12.85
CA ILE A 210 -15.66 13.01 11.93
C ILE A 210 -14.38 12.27 12.32
N ILE A 211 -14.03 12.26 13.61
CA ILE A 211 -12.82 11.59 14.11
C ILE A 211 -12.94 10.08 13.91
N LYS A 212 -14.08 9.48 14.27
CA LYS A 212 -14.32 8.04 14.09
C LYS A 212 -14.15 7.60 12.64
N LYS A 213 -14.71 8.36 11.67
CA LYS A 213 -14.59 8.06 10.23
C LYS A 213 -13.17 8.16 9.68
N GLN A 214 -12.25 8.84 10.38
CA GLN A 214 -10.85 8.97 9.98
C GLN A 214 -9.91 8.05 10.78
N ALA A 215 -10.41 7.30 11.77
CA ALA A 215 -9.60 6.52 12.70
C ALA A 215 -8.63 5.54 11.99
N SER A 216 -9.14 4.71 11.09
CA SER A 216 -8.29 3.75 10.35
C SER A 216 -7.31 4.44 9.41
N LYS A 217 -7.73 5.56 8.80
CA LYS A 217 -6.88 6.36 7.90
C LYS A 217 -5.74 7.04 8.65
N ILE A 218 -5.98 7.49 9.88
CA ILE A 218 -4.93 8.14 10.66
C ILE A 218 -3.92 7.13 11.18
N VAL A 219 -4.36 5.93 11.59
CA VAL A 219 -3.44 4.85 11.98
C VAL A 219 -2.56 4.43 10.81
N GLU A 220 -3.16 4.18 9.63
CA GLU A 220 -2.41 3.84 8.41
C GLU A 220 -1.48 4.97 7.96
N PHE A 221 -1.95 6.23 8.03
CA PHE A 221 -1.09 7.39 7.76
C PHE A 221 0.08 7.45 8.72
N ALA A 222 -0.17 7.25 10.02
CA ALA A 222 0.86 7.36 11.05
C ALA A 222 1.95 6.30 10.84
N ARG A 223 1.56 5.02 10.80
CA ARG A 223 2.51 3.91 10.59
C ARG A 223 3.28 4.05 9.29
N ARG A 224 2.60 4.34 8.17
CA ARG A 224 3.27 4.47 6.87
C ARG A 224 4.25 5.64 6.86
N THR A 225 3.87 6.79 7.41
CA THR A 225 4.77 7.96 7.46
C THR A 225 6.00 7.62 8.29
N LEU A 226 5.82 7.15 9.52
CA LEU A 226 6.92 6.82 10.44
C LEU A 226 7.90 5.83 9.79
N PHE A 227 7.38 4.70 9.29
CA PHE A 227 8.18 3.66 8.65
C PHE A 227 8.98 4.15 7.43
N LEU A 228 8.46 5.14 6.69
CA LEU A 228 9.12 5.68 5.49
C LEU A 228 10.09 6.83 5.81
N THR A 229 9.83 7.59 6.87
CA THR A 229 10.59 8.81 7.19
C THR A 229 11.73 8.59 8.17
N ASP A 230 11.67 7.55 9.00
CA ASP A 230 12.71 7.32 10.01
C ASP A 230 14.08 7.07 9.36
N SER A 231 15.19 7.44 9.99
CA SER A 231 16.53 7.20 9.46
C SER A 231 16.85 5.72 9.39
N GLU A 232 16.44 4.96 10.40
CA GLU A 232 16.61 3.51 10.46
C GLU A 232 15.29 2.79 10.21
N ILE A 233 15.39 1.55 9.71
CA ILE A 233 14.20 0.74 9.48
C ILE A 233 13.81 0.08 10.80
N ASN A 234 12.62 0.39 11.31
CA ASN A 234 12.04 -0.33 12.43
C ASN A 234 11.60 -1.74 11.96
N TRP A 235 12.45 -2.75 12.17
CA TRP A 235 12.13 -4.14 11.85
C TRP A 235 11.14 -4.78 12.84
N GLN A 236 10.84 -4.14 13.98
CA GLN A 236 9.83 -4.59 14.95
C GLN A 236 8.42 -4.11 14.58
N ALA A 237 8.31 -3.14 13.67
CA ALA A 237 7.03 -2.64 13.18
C ALA A 237 6.08 -3.77 12.74
N CYS A 238 4.82 -3.67 13.16
CA CYS A 238 3.77 -4.65 12.83
C CYS A 238 3.40 -4.66 11.34
N ILE A 239 3.74 -3.60 10.61
CA ILE A 239 3.52 -3.48 9.16
C ILE A 239 4.77 -2.87 8.51
N TRP A 240 5.29 -3.54 7.48
CA TRP A 240 6.40 -3.01 6.69
C TRP A 240 5.90 -2.54 5.33
N TYR A 241 6.22 -1.30 4.98
CA TYR A 241 5.83 -0.70 3.71
C TYR A 241 6.93 -0.88 2.67
N MET A 242 6.59 -1.51 1.55
CA MET A 242 7.56 -1.90 0.53
C MET A 242 8.19 -0.71 -0.19
N ASP A 243 7.52 0.45 -0.15
CA ASP A 243 8.04 1.72 -0.69
C ASP A 243 9.35 2.17 0.00
N ARG A 244 9.67 1.64 1.19
CA ARG A 244 10.91 1.90 1.92
C ARG A 244 12.14 1.33 1.23
N PHE A 245 11.96 0.26 0.45
CA PHE A 245 13.05 -0.55 -0.07
C PHE A 245 13.19 -0.37 -1.59
N GLN A 246 14.42 -0.49 -2.07
CA GLN A 246 14.70 -0.52 -3.51
C GLN A 246 14.87 -1.97 -3.95
N PHE A 247 13.94 -2.45 -4.78
CA PHE A 247 14.00 -3.80 -5.34
C PHE A 247 14.35 -3.78 -6.81
N ASP A 248 15.06 -4.82 -7.25
CA ASP A 248 15.20 -5.11 -8.66
C ASP A 248 13.81 -5.28 -9.34
N LYS A 249 13.68 -4.79 -10.57
CA LYS A 249 12.42 -4.80 -11.32
C LYS A 249 11.88 -6.22 -11.52
N SER A 250 12.74 -7.24 -11.59
CA SER A 250 12.34 -8.65 -11.73
C SER A 250 11.65 -9.24 -10.49
N ARG A 251 11.77 -8.57 -9.33
CA ARG A 251 11.10 -8.97 -8.07
C ARG A 251 9.72 -8.34 -7.92
N ILE A 252 9.38 -7.34 -8.74
CA ILE A 252 8.14 -6.57 -8.66
C ILE A 252 7.20 -6.96 -9.81
N ASN A 253 5.93 -7.23 -9.48
CA ASN A 253 4.87 -7.31 -10.47
C ASN A 253 4.12 -5.97 -10.53
N ALA A 254 4.40 -5.16 -11.56
CA ALA A 254 3.80 -3.83 -11.71
C ALA A 254 2.26 -3.84 -11.86
N SER A 255 1.67 -4.93 -12.36
CA SER A 255 0.21 -5.08 -12.46
C SER A 255 -0.49 -5.41 -11.14
N SER A 256 0.29 -5.84 -10.12
CA SER A 256 -0.21 -6.21 -8.79
C SER A 256 0.90 -6.01 -7.74
N PRO A 257 1.32 -4.75 -7.50
CA PRO A 257 2.43 -4.48 -6.59
C PRO A 257 2.06 -4.83 -5.16
N VAL A 258 2.99 -5.46 -4.44
CA VAL A 258 2.88 -5.66 -2.99
C VAL A 258 3.27 -4.36 -2.31
N LYS A 259 2.31 -3.74 -1.61
CA LYS A 259 2.51 -2.44 -0.94
C LYS A 259 3.06 -2.59 0.47
N SER A 260 2.67 -3.66 1.16
CA SER A 260 3.09 -3.91 2.53
C SER A 260 3.12 -5.40 2.86
N LEU A 261 3.84 -5.72 3.93
CA LEU A 261 3.82 -6.99 4.64
C LEU A 261 3.27 -6.71 6.03
N SER A 262 2.34 -7.53 6.50
CA SER A 262 1.65 -7.33 7.78
C SER A 262 1.87 -8.53 8.69
N PHE A 263 2.19 -8.25 9.95
CA PHE A 263 2.43 -9.21 11.03
C PHE A 263 1.47 -8.98 12.20
N ILE A 264 0.50 -8.07 12.02
CA ILE A 264 -0.36 -7.53 13.09
C ILE A 264 -1.30 -8.57 13.74
N ASN A 265 -1.51 -9.70 13.06
CA ASN A 265 -2.43 -10.75 13.47
C ASN A 265 -1.77 -11.89 14.25
N ILE A 266 -0.48 -11.76 14.59
CA ILE A 266 0.26 -12.74 15.39
C ILE A 266 0.45 -12.13 16.78
N TYR A 267 -0.24 -12.64 17.78
CA TYR A 267 -0.27 -12.04 19.12
C TYR A 267 0.96 -12.40 19.92
N GLU A 268 1.45 -13.64 19.84
CA GLU A 268 2.67 -14.03 20.53
C GLU A 268 3.87 -13.26 19.96
N LYS A 269 4.46 -12.39 20.80
CA LYS A 269 5.50 -11.43 20.38
C LYS A 269 6.72 -12.16 19.85
N GLU A 270 7.09 -13.28 20.49
CA GLU A 270 8.24 -14.06 20.08
C GLU A 270 8.02 -14.71 18.70
N ASN A 271 6.84 -15.29 18.46
CA ASN A 271 6.46 -15.86 17.17
C ASN A 271 6.47 -14.80 16.05
N ARG A 272 5.93 -13.62 16.35
CA ARG A 272 5.91 -12.48 15.42
C ARG A 272 7.31 -12.03 15.07
N TRP A 273 8.19 -11.90 16.08
CA TRP A 273 9.59 -11.55 15.91
C TRP A 273 10.31 -12.56 15.01
N TYR A 274 10.08 -13.86 15.19
CA TYR A 274 10.66 -14.88 14.34
C TYR A 274 10.17 -14.79 12.88
N LEU A 275 8.88 -14.53 12.66
CA LEU A 275 8.37 -14.31 11.31
C LEU A 275 8.91 -13.03 10.68
N GLN A 276 9.04 -11.95 11.45
CA GLN A 276 9.70 -10.72 11.02
C GLN A 276 11.16 -11.00 10.65
N LEU A 277 11.91 -11.75 11.47
CA LEU A 277 13.29 -12.13 11.16
C LEU A 277 13.39 -12.90 9.84
N TYR A 278 12.46 -13.83 9.59
CA TYR A 278 12.39 -14.55 8.31
C TYR A 278 12.01 -13.63 7.15
N ALA A 279 11.01 -12.77 7.33
CA ALA A 279 10.60 -11.79 6.34
C ALA A 279 11.75 -10.84 5.97
N LYS A 280 12.56 -10.41 6.94
CA LYS A 280 13.77 -9.58 6.72
C LYS A 280 14.76 -10.30 5.82
N TYR A 281 15.01 -11.59 6.06
CA TYR A 281 15.85 -12.42 5.21
C TYR A 281 15.29 -12.53 3.78
N LEU A 282 13.99 -12.80 3.66
CA LEU A 282 13.33 -12.94 2.34
C LEU A 282 13.36 -11.63 1.55
N VAL A 283 13.07 -10.51 2.20
CA VAL A 283 13.07 -9.18 1.59
C VAL A 283 14.49 -8.77 1.18
N GLY A 284 15.46 -8.90 2.08
CA GLY A 284 16.81 -8.36 1.88
C GLY A 284 17.77 -9.24 1.09
N ILE A 285 17.68 -10.57 1.24
CA ILE A 285 18.71 -11.50 0.74
C ILE A 285 18.16 -12.45 -0.33
N SER A 286 16.92 -12.94 -0.18
CA SER A 286 16.38 -13.90 -1.16
C SER A 286 16.14 -13.25 -2.52
N ASP A 287 16.18 -14.08 -3.56
CA ASP A 287 15.83 -13.68 -4.91
C ASP A 287 14.32 -13.72 -5.16
N LEU A 288 13.48 -14.11 -4.19
CA LEU A 288 12.05 -14.31 -4.40
C LEU A 288 11.32 -13.01 -4.79
N SER A 289 10.29 -13.14 -5.64
CA SER A 289 9.40 -12.01 -5.94
C SER A 289 8.62 -11.57 -4.69
N LEU A 290 8.28 -10.28 -4.59
CA LEU A 290 7.52 -9.75 -3.45
C LEU A 290 6.17 -10.45 -3.28
N SER A 291 5.54 -10.85 -4.39
CA SER A 291 4.29 -11.62 -4.36
C SER A 291 4.47 -12.98 -3.71
N ASN A 292 5.59 -13.67 -3.97
CA ASN A 292 5.90 -14.95 -3.33
C ASN A 292 6.20 -14.74 -1.85
N ILE A 293 6.97 -13.71 -1.49
CA ILE A 293 7.29 -13.39 -0.09
C ILE A 293 6.01 -13.12 0.70
N ARG A 294 5.10 -12.28 0.18
CA ARG A 294 3.80 -12.02 0.81
C ARG A 294 2.98 -13.30 0.98
N ASN A 295 2.99 -14.19 -0.01
CA ASN A 295 2.30 -15.47 0.10
C ASN A 295 2.93 -16.34 1.20
N THR A 296 4.26 -16.52 1.20
CA THR A 296 4.99 -17.26 2.22
C THR A 296 4.67 -16.75 3.63
N ILE A 297 4.75 -15.44 3.84
CA ILE A 297 4.41 -14.79 5.12
C ILE A 297 2.96 -15.05 5.49
N SER A 298 2.02 -14.98 4.54
CA SER A 298 0.60 -15.27 4.80
C SER A 298 0.36 -16.73 5.22
N PHE A 299 1.01 -17.71 4.57
CA PHE A 299 0.90 -19.12 4.96
C PHE A 299 1.43 -19.36 6.37
N ILE A 300 2.59 -18.80 6.70
CA ILE A 300 3.20 -18.96 8.03
C ILE A 300 2.39 -18.21 9.09
N SER A 301 1.90 -17.00 8.78
CA SER A 301 1.08 -16.22 9.71
C SER A 301 -0.17 -16.96 10.15
N GLN A 302 -0.78 -17.74 9.24
CA GLN A 302 -1.95 -18.56 9.59
C GLN A 302 -1.61 -19.69 10.56
N PHE A 303 -0.46 -20.33 10.37
CA PHE A 303 0.04 -21.33 11.31
C PHE A 303 0.40 -20.71 12.67
N LEU A 304 1.10 -19.57 12.69
CA LEU A 304 1.44 -18.90 13.94
C LEU A 304 0.19 -18.39 14.68
N LYS A 305 -0.82 -17.92 13.95
CA LYS A 305 -2.11 -17.55 14.55
C LYS A 305 -2.85 -18.75 15.17
N TYR A 306 -2.69 -19.93 14.58
CA TYR A 306 -3.19 -21.15 15.21
C TYR A 306 -2.47 -21.43 16.54
N LEU A 307 -1.14 -21.26 16.58
CA LEU A 307 -0.37 -21.40 17.82
C LEU A 307 -0.72 -20.36 18.88
N ASP A 308 -1.02 -19.12 18.48
CA ASP A 308 -1.53 -18.09 19.40
C ASP A 308 -2.82 -18.56 20.09
N GLY A 309 -3.71 -19.24 19.36
CA GLY A 309 -4.93 -19.82 19.92
C GLY A 309 -4.67 -20.94 20.95
N GLN A 310 -3.49 -21.57 20.88
CA GLN A 310 -3.01 -22.56 21.86
C GLN A 310 -2.08 -21.95 22.91
N SER A 311 -1.83 -20.63 22.86
CA SER A 311 -0.82 -19.95 23.70
C SER A 311 0.56 -20.62 23.63
N LYS A 312 0.96 -21.11 22.46
CA LYS A 312 2.22 -21.83 22.24
C LYS A 312 3.23 -21.00 21.45
N LYS A 313 4.50 -21.11 21.84
CA LYS A 313 5.62 -20.56 21.06
C LYS A 313 6.10 -21.55 20.01
N VAL A 314 6.68 -21.04 18.93
CA VAL A 314 7.28 -21.87 17.87
C VAL A 314 8.45 -22.70 18.38
N THR A 315 9.13 -22.23 19.42
CA THR A 315 10.26 -22.90 20.10
C THR A 315 9.79 -24.06 21.00
N GLU A 316 8.51 -24.08 21.36
CA GLU A 316 7.87 -25.09 22.21
C GLU A 316 7.04 -26.10 21.39
N LEU A 317 7.18 -26.08 20.06
CA LEU A 317 6.40 -26.92 19.17
C LEU A 317 6.70 -28.40 19.36
N GLU A 318 5.63 -29.19 19.47
CA GLU A 318 5.67 -30.64 19.39
C GLU A 318 5.15 -31.14 18.05
N ILE A 319 5.45 -32.40 17.73
CA ILE A 319 4.96 -33.02 16.48
C ILE A 319 3.42 -33.10 16.45
N GLN A 320 2.79 -33.23 17.62
CA GLN A 320 1.35 -33.29 17.76
C GLN A 320 0.68 -31.97 17.35
N ASP A 321 1.30 -30.82 17.68
CA ASP A 321 0.77 -29.51 17.29
C ASP A 321 0.67 -29.35 15.76
N ILE A 322 1.66 -29.89 15.05
CA ILE A 322 1.65 -29.91 13.58
C ILE A 322 0.59 -30.88 13.06
N ALA A 323 0.45 -32.06 13.67
CA ALA A 323 -0.57 -33.04 13.29
C ALA A 323 -1.99 -32.49 13.50
N ASP A 324 -2.23 -31.76 14.59
CA ASP A 324 -3.51 -31.12 14.89
C ASP A 324 -3.80 -30.00 13.89
N TYR A 325 -2.80 -29.16 13.58
CA TYR A 325 -2.94 -28.12 12.55
C TYR A 325 -3.22 -28.73 11.16
N VAL A 326 -2.53 -29.81 10.81
CA VAL A 326 -2.78 -30.59 9.59
C VAL A 326 -4.21 -31.09 9.54
N SER A 327 -4.73 -31.61 10.65
CA SER A 327 -6.11 -32.11 10.74
C SER A 327 -7.13 -30.99 10.49
N ILE A 328 -6.86 -29.76 10.97
CA ILE A 328 -7.68 -28.59 10.65
C ILE A 328 -7.64 -28.27 9.15
N LEU A 329 -6.45 -28.30 8.55
CA LEU A 329 -6.30 -28.10 7.11
C LEU A 329 -6.99 -29.20 6.29
N ASP A 330 -7.08 -30.42 6.80
CA ASP A 330 -7.74 -31.56 6.14
C ASP A 330 -9.26 -31.42 6.07
N VAL A 331 -9.88 -30.85 7.10
CA VAL A 331 -11.33 -30.58 7.14
C VAL A 331 -11.67 -29.33 6.32
N SER A 332 -10.69 -28.47 6.05
CA SER A 332 -10.92 -27.28 5.22
C SER A 332 -11.07 -27.64 3.73
N ASP A 333 -11.97 -26.95 3.04
CA ASP A 333 -12.19 -27.10 1.60
C ASP A 333 -11.04 -26.46 0.78
N ILE A 334 -9.85 -27.04 0.88
CA ILE A 334 -8.64 -26.60 0.19
C ILE A 334 -8.09 -27.70 -0.71
N LYS A 335 -7.56 -27.29 -1.86
CA LYS A 335 -6.87 -28.20 -2.79
C LYS A 335 -5.63 -28.79 -2.13
N TYR A 336 -5.32 -30.05 -2.45
CA TYR A 336 -4.10 -30.73 -1.97
C TYR A 336 -2.82 -29.92 -2.22
N SER A 337 -2.74 -29.18 -3.34
CA SER A 337 -1.59 -28.33 -3.67
C SER A 337 -1.46 -27.11 -2.76
N THR A 338 -2.59 -26.53 -2.33
CA THR A 338 -2.62 -25.47 -1.31
C THR A 338 -2.23 -26.04 0.04
N PHE A 339 -2.79 -27.19 0.41
CA PHE A 339 -2.44 -27.90 1.63
C PHE A 339 -0.92 -28.15 1.72
N ASN A 340 -0.34 -28.76 0.69
CA ASN A 340 1.10 -29.04 0.64
C ASN A 340 1.94 -27.76 0.74
N ARG A 341 1.43 -26.63 0.22
CA ARG A 341 2.11 -25.34 0.32
C ARG A 341 2.16 -24.81 1.76
N TYR A 342 1.14 -25.04 2.60
CA TYR A 342 1.24 -24.74 4.04
C TYR A 342 2.39 -25.53 4.66
N ILE A 343 2.40 -26.85 4.46
CA ILE A 343 3.41 -27.76 5.00
C ILE A 343 4.82 -27.35 4.58
N THR A 344 5.02 -27.06 3.29
CA THR A 344 6.33 -26.61 2.78
C THR A 344 6.75 -25.28 3.39
N HIS A 345 5.85 -24.30 3.52
CA HIS A 345 6.21 -23.00 4.10
C HIS A 345 6.55 -23.08 5.58
N ILE A 346 5.80 -23.88 6.36
CA ILE A 346 6.12 -24.19 7.77
C ILE A 346 7.52 -24.80 7.85
N HIS A 347 7.82 -25.79 7.01
CA HIS A 347 9.14 -26.42 6.98
C HIS A 347 10.27 -25.44 6.68
N THR A 348 10.15 -24.63 5.62
CA THR A 348 11.19 -23.65 5.27
C THR A 348 11.39 -22.59 6.35
N PHE A 349 10.33 -22.25 7.09
CA PHE A 349 10.42 -21.32 8.21
C PHE A 349 11.17 -21.93 9.39
N LEU A 350 10.81 -23.14 9.81
CA LEU A 350 11.51 -23.85 10.90
C LEU A 350 12.97 -24.14 10.55
N GLN A 351 13.26 -24.51 9.30
CA GLN A 351 14.64 -24.64 8.81
C GLN A 351 15.42 -23.33 8.92
N PHE A 352 14.82 -22.21 8.54
CA PHE A 352 15.45 -20.90 8.67
C PHE A 352 15.76 -20.56 10.14
N LEU A 353 14.83 -20.80 11.07
CA LEU A 353 15.06 -20.56 12.50
C LEU A 353 16.21 -21.44 13.03
N LYS A 354 16.22 -22.72 12.64
CA LYS A 354 17.31 -23.63 12.98
C LYS A 354 18.67 -23.13 12.45
N MET A 355 18.72 -22.62 11.21
CA MET A 355 19.94 -22.01 10.64
C MET A 355 20.39 -20.75 11.39
N LYS A 356 19.48 -20.07 12.10
CA LYS A 356 19.77 -18.94 12.99
C LYS A 356 20.12 -19.38 14.42
N ASN A 357 20.38 -20.67 14.64
CA ASN A 357 20.64 -21.27 15.95
C ASN A 357 19.50 -21.08 16.96
N ILE A 358 18.26 -20.94 16.48
CA ILE A 358 17.07 -20.93 17.32
C ILE A 358 16.59 -22.38 17.40
N GLU A 359 16.45 -22.89 18.63
CA GLU A 359 15.99 -24.26 18.87
C GLU A 359 14.51 -24.38 18.54
N VAL A 360 14.19 -25.25 17.59
CA VAL A 360 12.83 -25.52 17.12
C VAL A 360 12.70 -26.99 16.76
N LEU A 361 11.46 -27.49 16.72
CA LEU A 361 11.14 -28.85 16.32
C LEU A 361 11.80 -29.23 14.99
N LYS A 362 12.45 -30.40 14.96
CA LYS A 362 12.94 -31.01 13.72
C LYS A 362 11.76 -31.57 12.91
N PHE A 363 11.29 -30.77 11.95
CA PHE A 363 10.11 -31.10 11.16
C PHE A 363 10.45 -31.80 9.83
N TYR A 364 9.80 -32.93 9.58
CA TYR A 364 9.90 -33.74 8.36
C TYR A 364 8.60 -33.65 7.54
N PRO A 365 8.53 -32.77 6.53
CA PRO A 365 7.28 -32.47 5.82
C PRO A 365 6.75 -33.67 5.04
N GLU A 366 7.61 -34.59 4.63
CA GLU A 366 7.25 -35.77 3.81
C GLU A 366 6.20 -36.66 4.48
N ARG A 367 6.12 -36.62 5.81
CA ARG A 367 5.12 -37.36 6.60
C ARG A 367 3.71 -36.81 6.47
N PHE A 368 3.56 -35.55 6.06
CA PHE A 368 2.29 -34.84 6.01
C PHE A 368 1.86 -34.46 4.59
N LEU A 369 2.79 -34.46 3.62
CA LEU A 369 2.48 -34.10 2.23
C LEU A 369 1.45 -35.07 1.63
N LYS A 370 0.36 -34.51 1.08
CA LYS A 370 -0.63 -35.26 0.33
C LYS A 370 -0.10 -35.60 -1.07
N LYS A 371 -0.25 -36.86 -1.46
CA LYS A 371 -0.17 -37.24 -2.87
C LYS A 371 -1.44 -36.73 -3.55
N GLY A 372 -1.28 -35.92 -4.59
CA GLY A 372 -2.39 -35.50 -5.41
C GLY A 372 -2.04 -35.66 -6.88
N PHE A 373 -3.01 -36.13 -7.64
CA PHE A 373 -2.95 -36.11 -9.09
C PHE A 373 -3.40 -34.73 -9.54
N PRO A 374 -2.77 -34.14 -10.57
CA PRO A 374 -3.26 -32.91 -11.15
C PRO A 374 -4.68 -33.15 -11.67
N GLU A 375 -5.69 -32.62 -10.98
CA GLU A 375 -7.03 -32.52 -11.57
C GLU A 375 -6.92 -31.60 -12.77
N HIS A 376 -7.12 -32.14 -13.96
CA HIS A 376 -7.30 -31.32 -15.15
C HIS A 376 -8.67 -30.68 -15.02
N ASN A 377 -8.71 -29.47 -14.47
CA ASN A 377 -9.92 -28.67 -14.58
C ASN A 377 -10.09 -28.36 -16.07
N GLU A 378 -11.09 -28.94 -16.73
CA GLU A 378 -11.57 -28.46 -18.03
C GLU A 378 -11.86 -26.96 -17.89
N ARG A 379 -10.94 -26.14 -18.39
CA ARG A 379 -10.96 -24.66 -18.24
C ARG A 379 -11.06 -23.97 -19.59
N SER A 380 -11.45 -24.71 -20.62
CA SER A 380 -11.79 -24.12 -21.91
C SER A 380 -12.99 -23.17 -21.75
N VAL A 381 -12.93 -22.07 -22.50
CA VAL A 381 -13.92 -20.98 -22.46
C VAL A 381 -15.04 -21.46 -23.37
N PRO A 382 -16.29 -21.46 -22.91
CA PRO A 382 -17.39 -21.92 -23.76
C PRO A 382 -17.45 -21.10 -25.05
N GLU A 383 -17.52 -21.75 -26.21
CA GLU A 383 -17.53 -21.09 -27.52
C GLU A 383 -18.65 -20.04 -27.63
N LYS A 384 -19.83 -20.35 -27.06
CA LYS A 384 -20.96 -19.42 -26.94
C LYS A 384 -20.56 -18.12 -26.22
N THR A 385 -19.74 -18.22 -25.18
CA THR A 385 -19.24 -17.05 -24.45
C THR A 385 -18.29 -16.24 -25.32
N ILE A 386 -17.37 -16.90 -26.04
CA ILE A 386 -16.44 -16.22 -26.96
C ILE A 386 -17.21 -15.48 -28.05
N ALA A 387 -18.15 -16.16 -28.71
CA ALA A 387 -18.96 -15.58 -29.79
C ALA A 387 -19.79 -14.38 -29.30
N HIS A 388 -20.45 -14.52 -28.14
CA HIS A 388 -21.23 -13.43 -27.55
C HIS A 388 -20.32 -12.26 -27.14
N LEU A 389 -19.16 -12.54 -26.54
CA LEU A 389 -18.21 -11.50 -26.14
C LEU A 389 -17.66 -10.76 -27.35
N ILE A 390 -17.23 -11.45 -28.41
CA ILE A 390 -16.76 -10.81 -29.65
C ILE A 390 -17.84 -9.92 -30.27
N LYS A 391 -19.10 -10.39 -30.30
CA LYS A 391 -20.23 -9.61 -30.81
C LYS A 391 -20.44 -8.30 -30.05
N GLU A 392 -20.39 -8.37 -28.72
CA GLU A 392 -20.67 -7.23 -27.84
C GLU A 392 -19.43 -6.37 -27.55
N LEU A 393 -18.23 -6.83 -27.92
CA LEU A 393 -16.95 -6.17 -27.64
C LEU A 393 -16.91 -4.69 -28.07
N PRO A 394 -17.45 -4.27 -29.23
CA PRO A 394 -17.43 -2.87 -29.64
C PRO A 394 -18.11 -1.91 -28.66
N ALA A 395 -19.01 -2.40 -27.81
CA ALA A 395 -19.67 -1.60 -26.78
C ALA A 395 -18.86 -1.45 -25.49
N PHE A 396 -17.74 -2.16 -25.33
CA PHE A 396 -16.86 -2.04 -24.16
C PHE A 396 -16.02 -0.75 -24.24
N PRO A 397 -15.50 -0.26 -23.11
CA PRO A 397 -14.42 0.74 -23.13
C PRO A 397 -13.25 0.29 -24.03
N GLU A 398 -12.75 1.19 -24.88
CA GLU A 398 -11.74 0.90 -25.91
C GLU A 398 -10.48 0.20 -25.36
N HIS A 399 -9.99 0.61 -24.19
CA HIS A 399 -8.85 -0.07 -23.56
C HIS A 399 -9.16 -1.53 -23.21
N LEU A 400 -10.38 -1.85 -22.77
CA LEU A 400 -10.80 -3.23 -22.51
C LEU A 400 -10.94 -4.04 -23.79
N GLN A 401 -11.41 -3.41 -24.88
CA GLN A 401 -11.49 -4.05 -26.19
C GLN A 401 -10.11 -4.56 -26.62
N LEU A 402 -9.12 -3.65 -26.61
CA LEU A 402 -7.77 -3.99 -27.02
C LEU A 402 -7.10 -4.98 -26.06
N MET A 403 -7.24 -4.80 -24.74
CA MET A 403 -6.72 -5.74 -23.75
C MET A 403 -7.30 -7.15 -23.93
N TYR A 404 -8.59 -7.25 -24.22
CA TYR A 404 -9.25 -8.53 -24.51
C TYR A 404 -8.73 -9.16 -25.80
N LEU A 405 -8.64 -8.40 -26.89
CA LEU A 405 -8.15 -8.92 -28.17
C LEU A 405 -6.71 -9.41 -28.07
N ILE A 406 -5.83 -8.67 -27.38
CA ILE A 406 -4.46 -9.12 -27.11
C ILE A 406 -4.49 -10.43 -26.32
N LEU A 407 -5.28 -10.52 -25.24
CA LEU A 407 -5.38 -11.72 -24.42
C LEU A 407 -5.90 -12.92 -25.24
N PHE A 408 -6.95 -12.72 -26.03
CA PHE A 408 -7.60 -13.73 -26.84
C PHE A 408 -6.67 -14.27 -27.94
N CYS A 409 -6.04 -13.38 -28.71
CA CYS A 409 -5.20 -13.76 -29.84
C CYS A 409 -3.84 -14.34 -29.44
N THR A 410 -3.31 -13.98 -28.26
CA THR A 410 -1.93 -14.33 -27.88
C THR A 410 -1.83 -15.25 -26.66
N GLY A 411 -2.92 -15.41 -25.90
CA GLY A 411 -2.95 -16.24 -24.70
C GLY A 411 -1.93 -15.83 -23.63
N ILE A 412 -1.39 -14.60 -23.65
CA ILE A 412 -0.43 -14.12 -22.65
C ILE A 412 -1.08 -13.97 -21.26
N ARG A 413 -0.28 -13.82 -20.18
CA ARG A 413 -0.83 -13.76 -18.81
C ARG A 413 -1.54 -12.43 -18.65
N LYS A 414 -2.59 -12.41 -17.83
CA LYS A 414 -3.26 -11.19 -17.42
C LYS A 414 -2.27 -10.09 -16.98
N SER A 415 -1.29 -10.47 -16.16
CA SER A 415 -0.25 -9.55 -15.72
C SER A 415 0.59 -9.02 -16.87
N GLU A 416 0.92 -9.87 -17.85
CA GLU A 416 1.69 -9.50 -19.04
C GLU A 416 0.90 -8.49 -19.89
N VAL A 417 -0.40 -8.73 -20.16
CA VAL A 417 -1.28 -7.75 -20.85
C VAL A 417 -1.25 -6.39 -20.17
N CYS A 418 -1.37 -6.38 -18.84
CA CYS A 418 -1.44 -5.15 -18.06
C CYS A 418 -0.11 -4.38 -17.95
N THR A 419 1.02 -5.02 -18.32
CA THR A 419 2.36 -4.45 -18.29
C THR A 419 2.98 -4.26 -19.66
N ILE A 420 2.22 -4.44 -20.75
CA ILE A 420 2.68 -4.14 -22.10
C ILE A 420 3.13 -2.68 -22.17
N LYS A 421 4.24 -2.45 -22.86
CA LYS A 421 4.76 -1.13 -23.16
C LYS A 421 4.62 -0.81 -24.65
N SER A 422 4.51 0.47 -24.97
CA SER A 422 4.59 0.91 -26.37
C SER A 422 5.94 0.52 -26.96
N GLY A 423 5.92 0.13 -28.24
CA GLY A 423 7.04 -0.49 -28.94
C GLY A 423 7.18 -2.00 -28.72
N ALA A 424 6.28 -2.64 -27.96
CA ALA A 424 6.28 -4.09 -27.79
C ALA A 424 5.88 -4.84 -29.07
N PHE A 425 5.03 -4.23 -29.90
CA PHE A 425 4.57 -4.79 -31.17
C PHE A 425 5.39 -4.20 -32.32
N TYR A 426 5.89 -5.04 -33.21
CA TYR A 426 6.71 -4.61 -34.34
C TYR A 426 6.59 -5.57 -35.52
N SER A 427 6.88 -5.06 -36.72
CA SER A 427 6.93 -5.85 -37.95
C SER A 427 8.39 -6.09 -38.33
N GLN A 428 8.70 -7.30 -38.79
CA GLN A 428 10.02 -7.67 -39.32
C GLN A 428 9.80 -8.42 -40.63
N GLY A 429 10.09 -7.76 -41.76
CA GLY A 429 9.70 -8.27 -43.08
C GLY A 429 8.18 -8.35 -43.21
N ASN A 430 7.68 -9.51 -43.65
CA ASN A 430 6.25 -9.77 -43.79
C ASN A 430 5.60 -10.36 -42.51
N GLU A 431 6.37 -10.48 -41.43
CA GLU A 431 5.93 -11.09 -40.17
C GLU A 431 5.73 -10.02 -39.09
N ASN A 432 4.83 -10.31 -38.16
CA ASN A 432 4.47 -9.42 -37.06
C ASN A 432 4.75 -10.11 -35.73
N TRP A 433 5.37 -9.37 -34.82
CA TRP A 433 5.93 -9.90 -33.59
C TRP A 433 5.52 -9.05 -32.39
N MET A 434 5.45 -9.70 -31.23
CA MET A 434 5.33 -9.04 -29.94
C MET A 434 6.45 -9.50 -29.02
N ARG A 435 7.16 -8.55 -28.41
CA ARG A 435 8.15 -8.78 -27.35
C ARG A 435 7.58 -8.37 -26.00
N ILE A 436 7.63 -9.26 -25.01
CA ILE A 436 7.10 -9.00 -23.67
C ILE A 436 7.98 -9.61 -22.57
N TYR A 437 8.17 -8.89 -21.48
CA TYR A 437 8.85 -9.39 -20.29
C TYR A 437 7.89 -10.18 -19.39
N GLN A 438 8.25 -11.43 -19.06
CA GLN A 438 7.44 -12.29 -18.22
C GLN A 438 7.88 -12.19 -16.75
N SER A 439 7.20 -11.39 -15.93
CA SER A 439 7.58 -11.21 -14.50
C SER A 439 7.67 -12.52 -13.71
N LYS A 440 6.83 -13.52 -14.02
CA LYS A 440 6.87 -14.84 -13.37
C LYS A 440 8.11 -15.65 -13.75
N MET A 441 8.54 -15.56 -15.00
CA MET A 441 9.65 -16.36 -15.55
C MET A 441 10.97 -15.58 -15.57
N ARG A 442 10.92 -14.27 -15.28
CA ARG A 442 12.04 -13.32 -15.30
C ARG A 442 12.84 -13.33 -16.61
N ARG A 443 12.15 -13.51 -17.73
CA ARG A 443 12.75 -13.52 -19.07
C ARG A 443 11.85 -12.84 -20.09
N GLU A 444 12.45 -12.38 -21.18
CA GLU A 444 11.70 -11.91 -22.35
C GLU A 444 11.16 -13.08 -23.16
N LYS A 445 10.04 -12.84 -23.83
CA LYS A 445 9.43 -13.74 -24.79
C LYS A 445 9.08 -12.95 -26.04
N VAL A 446 9.38 -13.52 -27.20
CA VAL A 446 8.96 -13.01 -28.50
C VAL A 446 7.99 -14.02 -29.10
N ILE A 447 6.82 -13.56 -29.55
CA ILE A 447 5.82 -14.42 -30.18
C ILE A 447 5.26 -13.77 -31.45
N PRO A 448 4.89 -14.57 -32.46
CA PRO A 448 4.21 -14.06 -33.63
C PRO A 448 2.80 -13.62 -33.26
N VAL A 449 2.32 -12.56 -33.91
CA VAL A 449 0.98 -11.97 -33.69
C VAL A 449 0.31 -11.61 -35.02
N PRO A 450 -1.04 -11.58 -35.08
CA PRO A 450 -1.74 -11.16 -36.30
C PRO A 450 -1.45 -9.70 -36.67
N SER A 451 -1.36 -9.40 -37.97
CA SER A 451 -1.17 -8.03 -38.50
C SER A 451 -2.25 -7.06 -38.01
N LEU A 452 -3.50 -7.53 -37.93
CA LEU A 452 -4.62 -6.77 -37.39
C LEU A 452 -4.34 -6.25 -35.97
N LEU A 453 -3.70 -7.06 -35.12
CA LEU A 453 -3.41 -6.67 -33.74
C LEU A 453 -2.37 -5.55 -33.69
N VAL A 454 -1.35 -5.60 -34.56
CA VAL A 454 -0.35 -4.53 -34.69
C VAL A 454 -1.01 -3.22 -35.14
N GLY A 455 -1.91 -3.29 -36.13
CA GLY A 455 -2.69 -2.13 -36.58
C GLY A 455 -3.49 -1.48 -35.44
N LEU A 456 -4.29 -2.30 -34.71
CA LEU A 456 -5.09 -1.82 -33.59
C LEU A 456 -4.25 -1.21 -32.46
N VAL A 457 -3.09 -1.78 -32.15
CA VAL A 457 -2.17 -1.22 -31.15
C VAL A 457 -1.60 0.11 -31.63
N ASN A 458 -1.14 0.20 -32.89
CA ASN A 458 -0.60 1.45 -33.44
C ASN A 458 -1.63 2.58 -33.45
N ASP A 459 -2.87 2.28 -33.84
CA ASP A 459 -3.97 3.24 -33.84
C ASP A 459 -4.26 3.73 -32.42
N TYR A 460 -4.28 2.81 -31.45
CA TYR A 460 -4.46 3.14 -30.04
C TYR A 460 -3.32 4.00 -29.49
N GLU A 461 -2.06 3.65 -29.77
CA GLU A 461 -0.89 4.43 -29.34
C GLU A 461 -0.91 5.85 -29.92
N LYS A 462 -1.25 5.99 -31.21
CA LYS A 462 -1.37 7.28 -31.90
C LYS A 462 -2.51 8.12 -31.32
N LYS A 463 -3.68 7.53 -31.12
CA LYS A 463 -4.88 8.21 -30.59
C LYS A 463 -4.65 8.78 -29.20
N TYR A 464 -3.93 8.05 -28.34
CA TYR A 464 -3.68 8.45 -26.95
C TYR A 464 -2.30 9.09 -26.72
N GLY A 465 -1.51 9.32 -27.77
CA GLY A 465 -0.19 9.95 -27.68
C GLY A 465 0.79 9.19 -26.79
N ILE A 466 0.75 7.86 -26.80
CA ILE A 466 1.58 7.00 -25.97
C ILE A 466 3.00 6.98 -26.54
N LYS A 467 4.00 7.31 -25.71
CA LYS A 467 5.40 7.35 -26.13
C LYS A 467 6.05 5.97 -25.96
N ASN A 468 7.07 5.71 -26.79
CA ASN A 468 7.84 4.47 -26.72
C ASN A 468 8.37 4.21 -25.28
N GLY A 469 8.20 2.98 -24.80
CA GLY A 469 8.61 2.57 -23.45
C GLY A 469 7.64 2.93 -22.31
N GLU A 470 6.61 3.74 -22.56
CA GLU A 470 5.48 3.94 -21.64
C GLU A 470 4.57 2.72 -21.62
N TYR A 471 3.81 2.53 -20.53
CA TYR A 471 2.79 1.48 -20.50
C TYR A 471 1.69 1.77 -21.52
N LEU A 472 1.34 0.75 -22.32
CA LEU A 472 0.25 0.80 -23.28
C LEU A 472 -1.09 1.03 -22.58
N PHE A 473 -1.28 0.38 -21.43
CA PHE A 473 -2.44 0.56 -20.56
C PHE A 473 -2.00 1.18 -19.23
N LYS A 474 -2.41 2.43 -18.99
CA LYS A 474 -2.03 3.20 -17.81
C LYS A 474 -3.11 3.15 -16.73
N ASN A 475 -2.71 3.03 -15.47
CA ASN A 475 -3.59 3.31 -14.35
C ASN A 475 -3.73 4.84 -14.12
N LYS A 476 -4.58 5.24 -13.17
CA LYS A 476 -4.82 6.67 -12.85
C LYS A 476 -3.57 7.47 -12.45
N LYS A 477 -2.49 6.80 -12.04
CA LYS A 477 -1.21 7.40 -11.64
C LYS A 477 -0.14 7.30 -12.73
N GLY A 478 -0.48 6.87 -13.94
CA GLY A 478 0.46 6.70 -15.06
C GLY A 478 1.30 5.41 -15.03
N GLY A 479 1.19 4.58 -13.99
CA GLY A 479 1.85 3.28 -13.92
C GLY A 479 1.10 2.18 -14.69
N ALA A 480 1.59 0.94 -14.64
CA ALA A 480 0.96 -0.21 -15.28
C ALA A 480 -0.51 -0.38 -14.87
N PHE A 481 -1.34 -0.88 -15.78
CA PHE A 481 -2.73 -1.19 -15.47
C PHE A 481 -2.80 -2.29 -14.39
N ASN A 482 -3.81 -2.22 -13.52
CA ASN A 482 -3.93 -3.21 -12.47
C ASN A 482 -4.67 -4.46 -13.00
N GLY A 483 -4.08 -5.64 -12.77
CA GLY A 483 -4.65 -6.89 -13.28
C GLY A 483 -5.98 -7.26 -12.63
N GLN A 484 -6.21 -6.92 -11.35
CA GLN A 484 -7.51 -7.15 -10.72
C GLN A 484 -8.56 -6.18 -11.27
N THR A 485 -8.19 -4.92 -11.47
CA THR A 485 -9.05 -3.93 -12.13
C THR A 485 -9.47 -4.41 -13.51
N PHE A 486 -8.55 -4.91 -14.34
CA PHE A 486 -8.91 -5.46 -15.64
C PHE A 486 -9.94 -6.59 -15.56
N SER A 487 -9.71 -7.60 -14.71
CA SER A 487 -10.68 -8.69 -14.51
C SER A 487 -12.05 -8.18 -14.04
N ASN A 488 -12.07 -7.28 -13.05
CA ASN A 488 -13.32 -6.76 -12.50
C ASN A 488 -14.09 -5.93 -13.52
N GLN A 489 -13.39 -5.13 -14.34
CA GLN A 489 -14.01 -4.35 -15.40
C GLN A 489 -14.60 -5.27 -16.48
N MET A 490 -13.85 -6.26 -16.96
CA MET A 490 -14.36 -7.25 -17.92
C MET A 490 -15.59 -7.99 -17.40
N ILE A 491 -15.55 -8.51 -16.16
CA ILE A 491 -16.70 -9.19 -15.54
C ILE A 491 -17.91 -8.27 -15.45
N ARG A 492 -17.72 -7.01 -15.06
CA ARG A 492 -18.82 -6.04 -14.97
C ARG A 492 -19.46 -5.77 -16.33
N GLU A 493 -18.65 -5.52 -17.35
CA GLU A 493 -19.16 -5.28 -18.70
C GLU A 493 -19.85 -6.53 -19.28
N CYS A 494 -19.33 -7.73 -18.99
CA CYS A 494 -19.96 -8.99 -19.35
C CYS A 494 -21.34 -9.16 -18.69
N LYS A 495 -21.42 -8.91 -17.37
CA LYS A 495 -22.69 -8.97 -16.63
C LYS A 495 -23.70 -7.96 -17.17
N ALA A 496 -23.28 -6.73 -17.45
CA ALA A 496 -24.15 -5.68 -17.96
C ALA A 496 -24.78 -6.01 -19.32
N ARG A 497 -24.14 -6.89 -20.11
CA ARG A 497 -24.58 -7.29 -21.46
C ARG A 497 -25.08 -8.74 -21.52
N GLY A 498 -25.25 -9.41 -20.38
CA GLY A 498 -25.73 -10.80 -20.35
C GLY A 498 -24.75 -11.82 -20.95
N ILE A 499 -23.45 -11.52 -20.94
CA ILE A 499 -22.39 -12.42 -21.44
C ILE A 499 -22.01 -13.40 -20.32
N ALA A 500 -22.67 -14.56 -20.31
CA ALA A 500 -22.38 -15.66 -19.39
C ALA A 500 -22.77 -17.01 -20.01
N CYS A 501 -22.19 -18.10 -19.50
CA CYS A 501 -22.55 -19.46 -19.84
C CYS A 501 -22.53 -20.33 -18.56
N GLY A 502 -23.71 -20.63 -18.02
CA GLY A 502 -23.82 -21.17 -16.66
C GLY A 502 -23.17 -20.22 -15.65
N ASP A 503 -22.31 -20.75 -14.77
CA ASP A 503 -21.55 -19.98 -13.79
C ASP A 503 -20.31 -19.27 -14.38
N TYR A 504 -20.00 -19.51 -15.66
CA TYR A 504 -18.86 -18.90 -16.32
C TYR A 504 -19.20 -17.51 -16.86
N ILE A 505 -18.32 -16.53 -16.57
CA ILE A 505 -18.41 -15.15 -17.10
C ILE A 505 -17.11 -14.79 -17.81
N PHE A 506 -16.06 -14.50 -17.04
CA PHE A 506 -14.76 -14.12 -17.59
C PHE A 506 -13.64 -14.46 -16.62
N ARG A 507 -12.67 -15.25 -17.07
CA ARG A 507 -11.43 -15.55 -16.36
C ARG A 507 -10.27 -15.46 -17.33
N ALA A 508 -9.36 -14.51 -17.10
CA ALA A 508 -8.30 -14.21 -18.06
C ALA A 508 -7.35 -15.40 -18.34
N HIS A 509 -7.13 -16.28 -17.35
CA HIS A 509 -6.30 -17.46 -17.53
C HIS A 509 -6.92 -18.50 -18.45
N ASP A 510 -8.26 -18.58 -18.51
CA ASP A 510 -8.98 -19.59 -19.28
C ASP A 510 -8.74 -19.36 -20.77
N TYR A 511 -8.61 -18.11 -21.23
CA TYR A 511 -8.19 -17.80 -22.61
C TYR A 511 -6.81 -18.34 -23.00
N ARG A 512 -5.87 -18.44 -22.04
CA ARG A 512 -4.60 -19.15 -22.28
C ARG A 512 -4.82 -20.65 -22.47
N HIS A 513 -5.71 -21.26 -21.68
CA HIS A 513 -6.07 -22.68 -21.84
C HIS A 513 -6.64 -22.94 -23.23
N ASN A 514 -7.58 -22.10 -23.67
CA ASN A 514 -8.18 -22.23 -25.01
C ASN A 514 -7.15 -22.13 -26.12
N LEU A 515 -6.25 -21.14 -26.07
CA LEU A 515 -5.23 -21.01 -27.11
C LEU A 515 -4.28 -22.20 -27.11
N ALA A 516 -3.83 -22.66 -25.94
CA ALA A 516 -2.95 -23.82 -25.83
C ALA A 516 -3.60 -25.10 -26.39
N THR A 517 -4.86 -25.34 -26.02
CA THR A 517 -5.67 -26.46 -26.49
C THR A 517 -5.90 -26.37 -28.00
N SER A 518 -6.27 -25.19 -28.52
CA SER A 518 -6.47 -24.95 -29.94
C SER A 518 -5.18 -25.15 -30.77
N MET A 519 -4.05 -24.60 -30.33
CA MET A 519 -2.76 -24.79 -31.00
C MET A 519 -2.37 -26.27 -31.05
N TYR A 520 -2.51 -26.98 -29.92
CA TYR A 520 -2.19 -28.40 -29.85
C TYR A 520 -3.14 -29.25 -30.72
N GLY A 521 -4.44 -28.92 -30.72
CA GLY A 521 -5.46 -29.55 -31.55
C GLY A 521 -5.21 -29.35 -33.05
N ASN A 522 -4.71 -28.18 -33.43
CA ASN A 522 -4.30 -27.86 -34.80
C ASN A 522 -2.91 -28.41 -35.19
N GLY A 523 -2.34 -29.32 -34.41
CA GLY A 523 -1.14 -30.07 -34.77
C GLY A 523 0.19 -29.45 -34.30
N VAL A 524 0.18 -28.35 -33.55
CA VAL A 524 1.41 -27.80 -32.94
C VAL A 524 1.93 -28.77 -31.88
N SER A 525 3.24 -29.01 -31.86
CA SER A 525 3.87 -29.87 -30.85
C SER A 525 3.74 -29.28 -29.44
N ILE A 526 3.77 -30.12 -28.41
CA ILE A 526 3.74 -29.66 -27.01
C ILE A 526 4.91 -28.71 -26.70
N GLN A 527 6.07 -28.94 -27.31
CA GLN A 527 7.23 -28.06 -27.23
C GLN A 527 6.96 -26.70 -27.87
N GLY A 528 6.34 -26.69 -29.06
CA GLY A 528 5.92 -25.45 -29.72
C GLY A 528 4.94 -24.63 -28.88
N VAL A 529 3.94 -25.28 -28.27
CA VAL A 529 3.00 -24.60 -27.37
C VAL A 529 3.70 -24.10 -26.10
N ARG A 530 4.63 -24.89 -25.53
CA ARG A 530 5.44 -24.48 -24.36
C ARG A 530 6.26 -23.22 -24.65
N ASP A 531 6.93 -23.18 -25.80
CA ASP A 531 7.76 -22.06 -26.21
C ASP A 531 6.92 -20.82 -26.50
N TYR A 532 5.80 -21.01 -27.21
CA TYR A 532 4.85 -19.93 -27.47
C TYR A 532 4.27 -19.34 -26.17
N LEU A 533 3.92 -20.15 -25.17
CA LEU A 533 3.40 -19.64 -23.89
C LEU A 533 4.51 -19.15 -22.94
N GLY A 534 5.77 -19.48 -23.23
CA GLY A 534 6.94 -19.14 -22.42
C GLY A 534 6.99 -19.93 -21.10
N HIS A 535 6.61 -21.20 -21.11
CA HIS A 535 6.73 -22.08 -19.94
C HIS A 535 8.15 -22.65 -19.77
N SER A 536 8.59 -22.92 -18.54
CA SER A 536 9.93 -23.53 -18.30
C SER A 536 9.95 -25.02 -18.57
N SER A 537 8.84 -25.72 -18.33
CA SER A 537 8.74 -27.16 -18.53
C SER A 537 7.46 -27.54 -19.28
N GLU A 538 7.49 -28.69 -19.94
CA GLU A 538 6.32 -29.25 -20.62
C GLU A 538 5.20 -29.58 -19.64
N ASN A 539 5.53 -29.98 -18.41
CA ASN A 539 4.54 -30.23 -17.35
C ASN A 539 3.68 -29.00 -17.05
N MET A 540 4.24 -27.79 -17.16
CA MET A 540 3.43 -26.57 -17.06
C MET A 540 2.46 -26.42 -18.23
N THR A 541 2.81 -26.87 -19.43
CA THR A 541 1.97 -26.80 -20.63
C THR A 541 0.92 -27.89 -20.66
N LYS A 542 1.22 -29.10 -20.16
CA LYS A 542 0.28 -30.22 -20.08
C LYS A 542 -1.01 -29.87 -19.34
N GLN A 543 -0.92 -29.02 -18.32
CA GLN A 543 -2.09 -28.52 -17.56
C GLN A 543 -3.03 -27.62 -18.38
N TYR A 544 -2.66 -27.25 -19.62
CA TYR A 544 -3.45 -26.38 -20.49
C TYR A 544 -4.05 -27.10 -21.70
N ILE A 545 -3.96 -28.43 -21.77
CA ILE A 545 -4.39 -29.21 -22.94
C ILE A 545 -5.45 -30.21 -22.49
N ASP A 546 -6.71 -29.86 -22.71
CA ASP A 546 -7.87 -30.65 -22.28
C ASP A 546 -8.08 -31.92 -23.16
N PHE A 547 -7.64 -31.93 -24.42
CA PHE A 547 -8.03 -32.93 -25.46
C PHE A 547 -7.10 -34.15 -25.64
N MET A 548 -6.33 -34.55 -24.61
CA MET A 548 -5.44 -35.72 -24.78
C MET A 548 -6.16 -37.04 -25.15
N PRO A 549 -7.30 -37.41 -24.55
CA PRO A 549 -7.99 -38.68 -24.86
C PRO A 549 -8.52 -38.79 -26.29
N GLU A 550 -9.24 -37.78 -26.79
CA GLU A 550 -9.81 -37.81 -28.15
C GLU A 550 -8.73 -37.82 -29.22
N ARG A 551 -7.59 -37.16 -28.97
CA ARG A 551 -6.44 -37.20 -29.87
C ARG A 551 -5.76 -38.56 -29.87
N ILE A 552 -5.71 -39.26 -28.73
CA ILE A 552 -5.21 -40.64 -28.67
C ILE A 552 -6.07 -41.50 -29.58
N VAL A 553 -7.40 -41.41 -29.46
CA VAL A 553 -8.34 -42.13 -30.33
C VAL A 553 -8.15 -41.76 -31.81
N SER A 554 -8.08 -40.47 -32.15
CA SER A 554 -7.89 -40.05 -33.55
C SER A 554 -6.51 -40.43 -34.12
N ALA A 555 -5.47 -40.43 -33.29
CA ALA A 555 -4.13 -40.85 -33.68
C ALA A 555 -4.04 -42.38 -33.84
N GLU A 556 -4.71 -43.11 -32.97
CA GLU A 556 -4.92 -44.55 -33.03
C GLU A 556 -5.65 -44.93 -34.31
N ASP A 557 -6.79 -44.31 -34.59
CA ASP A 557 -7.58 -44.49 -35.82
C ASP A 557 -6.72 -44.25 -37.07
N LYS A 558 -5.97 -43.13 -37.11
CA LYS A 558 -5.06 -42.80 -38.23
C LYS A 558 -3.91 -43.79 -38.39
N TYR A 559 -3.41 -44.32 -37.28
CA TYR A 559 -2.31 -45.29 -37.27
C TYR A 559 -2.79 -46.65 -37.81
N PHE A 560 -3.90 -47.15 -37.30
CA PHE A 560 -4.49 -48.41 -37.75
C PHE A 560 -5.09 -48.33 -39.16
N SER A 561 -5.58 -47.16 -39.59
CA SER A 561 -6.01 -46.97 -40.98
C SER A 561 -4.86 -47.04 -41.99
N ARG A 562 -3.63 -46.69 -41.57
CA ARG A 562 -2.43 -46.69 -42.43
C ARG A 562 -1.62 -47.98 -42.37
N ASN A 563 -1.73 -48.72 -41.26
CA ASN A 563 -0.98 -49.96 -41.02
C ASN A 563 -1.94 -51.15 -40.91
N GLN A 564 -2.56 -51.54 -42.03
CA GLN A 564 -3.55 -52.62 -42.06
C GLN A 564 -2.96 -54.03 -41.86
N SER A 565 -1.64 -54.20 -41.97
CA SER A 565 -0.95 -55.49 -41.76
C SER A 565 0.08 -55.38 -40.64
N PHE A 566 -0.30 -55.79 -39.43
CA PHE A 566 0.67 -56.05 -38.36
C PHE A 566 1.12 -57.51 -38.43
N LYS A 567 2.39 -57.77 -38.79
CA LYS A 567 3.06 -58.99 -38.32
C LYS A 567 3.48 -58.74 -36.87
N LEU A 568 2.76 -59.32 -35.92
CA LEU A 568 3.22 -59.41 -34.54
C LEU A 568 4.54 -60.18 -34.54
N LYS A 569 5.66 -59.49 -34.26
CA LYS A 569 6.91 -60.18 -33.92
C LYS A 569 6.69 -60.88 -32.59
N GLY A 570 6.42 -62.18 -32.63
CA GLY A 570 6.22 -62.99 -31.42
C GLY A 570 5.48 -64.31 -31.59
N VAL A 571 5.13 -64.74 -32.80
CA VAL A 571 4.83 -66.17 -33.03
C VAL A 571 6.10 -66.77 -33.61
N GLU A 572 6.92 -67.35 -32.75
CA GLU A 572 7.89 -68.36 -33.19
C GLU A 572 7.09 -69.46 -33.89
N ASP A 573 7.48 -69.78 -35.12
CA ASP A 573 7.03 -70.99 -35.82
C ASP A 573 7.61 -72.19 -35.05
N ASP A 574 6.93 -72.58 -33.98
CA ASP A 574 7.13 -73.85 -33.31
C ASP A 574 6.16 -74.85 -33.95
N GLU A 575 6.52 -75.38 -35.13
CA GLU A 575 6.09 -76.70 -35.61
C GLU A 575 6.83 -77.16 -36.88
N ARG A 576 7.79 -78.05 -36.65
CA ARG A 576 8.37 -79.11 -37.52
C ARG A 576 9.39 -78.80 -38.60
#